data_AF-A0A2U1LLU8-F1
#
_entry.id   AF-A0A2U1LLU8-F1
#
_cell.length_a   1.000
_cell.length_b   1.000
_cell.length_c   1.000
_cell.angle_alpha   90.00
_cell.angle_beta   90.00
_cell.angle_gamma   90.00
#
_symmetry.space_group_name_H-M   'P 1'
#
loop_
_entity.id
_entity.type
_entity.pdbx_description
1 polymer ?
#
loop_
_entity_poly.entity_id
_entity_poly.type
_entity_poly.pdbx_seq_one_letter_code
_entity_poly.pdbx_strand_id
1 'polypeptide(L)'
;MTTKSVGSVALKMVEEVCRQFSTILMISANTSINDPSWFLIFMLTSLIVGIFFGVITLSSVLVGSLVSGVQQYSTDRYLYINGAAWNNAKKYIEMFSYWKRLKLSSKTGAGT
;
A
#
# COMPACT_ATOMS: atom_id res chain seq x y z
N MET A 1 31.68 11.63 9.37
CA MET A 1 30.35 11.42 8.75
C MET A 1 30.02 12.62 7.87
N THR A 2 29.00 12.51 6.98
CA THR A 2 28.15 13.61 6.45
C THR A 2 28.36 14.31 5.08
N THR A 3 28.97 13.71 4.05
CA THR A 3 28.68 14.17 2.66
C THR A 3 28.48 13.02 1.66
N LYS A 4 29.43 12.08 1.57
CA LYS A 4 29.27 10.87 0.72
C LYS A 4 28.17 9.92 1.19
N SER A 5 27.97 9.82 2.50
CA SER A 5 26.91 9.00 3.10
C SER A 5 25.51 9.58 2.86
N VAL A 6 25.38 10.91 2.81
CA VAL A 6 24.09 11.57 2.49
C VAL A 6 23.78 11.41 1.01
N GLY A 7 24.78 11.51 0.12
CA GLY A 7 24.61 11.28 -1.32
C GLY A 7 24.17 9.86 -1.67
N SER A 8 24.73 8.84 -1.02
CA SER A 8 24.31 7.44 -1.25
C SER A 8 22.88 7.17 -0.76
N VAL A 9 22.48 7.80 0.35
CA VAL A 9 21.11 7.70 0.87
C VAL A 9 20.13 8.45 -0.03
N ALA A 10 20.49 9.65 -0.51
CA ALA A 10 19.68 10.43 -1.44
C ALA A 10 19.46 9.70 -2.77
N LEU A 11 20.50 9.07 -3.33
CA LEU A 11 20.37 8.30 -4.57
C LEU A 11 19.46 7.09 -4.42
N LYS A 12 19.57 6.35 -3.30
CA LYS A 12 18.67 5.23 -3.01
C LYS A 12 17.21 5.66 -2.83
N MET A 13 16.99 6.84 -2.25
CA MET A 13 15.63 7.41 -2.15
C MET A 13 15.08 7.81 -3.52
N VAL A 14 15.89 8.43 -4.38
CA VAL A 14 15.47 8.81 -5.74
C VAL A 14 15.18 7.58 -6.60
N GLU A 15 16.01 6.55 -6.50
CA GLU A 15 15.82 5.29 -7.22
C GLU A 15 14.53 4.58 -6.78
N GLU A 16 14.24 4.56 -5.47
CA GLU A 16 13.01 3.98 -4.96
C GLU A 16 11.76 4.80 -5.33
N VAL A 17 11.86 6.13 -5.33
CA VAL A 17 10.77 7.01 -5.83
C VAL A 17 10.52 6.75 -7.31
N CYS A 18 11.57 6.62 -8.13
CA CYS A 18 11.45 6.37 -9.57
C CYS A 18 10.85 4.98 -9.85
N ARG A 19 11.25 3.96 -9.08
CA ARG A 19 10.69 2.60 -9.14
C ARG A 19 9.21 2.55 -8.76
N GLN A 20 8.82 3.27 -7.71
CA GLN A 20 7.42 3.37 -7.29
C GLN A 20 6.57 4.09 -8.34
N PHE A 21 7.08 5.20 -8.91
CA PHE A 21 6.37 5.94 -9.96
C PHE A 21 6.14 5.07 -11.20
N SER A 22 7.15 4.33 -11.65
CA SER A 22 7.02 3.42 -12.79
C SER A 22 6.03 2.28 -12.53
N THR A 23 5.95 1.76 -11.31
CA THR A 23 5.05 0.66 -10.94
C THR A 23 3.59 1.15 -10.87
N ILE A 24 3.35 2.33 -10.30
CA ILE A 24 2.01 2.94 -10.22
C ILE A 24 1.49 3.23 -11.63
N LEU A 25 2.34 3.76 -12.51
CA LEU A 25 1.98 4.08 -13.90
C LEU A 25 1.65 2.80 -14.69
N MET A 26 2.38 1.71 -14.45
CA MET A 26 2.14 0.42 -15.10
C MET A 26 0.86 -0.26 -14.59
N ILE A 27 0.53 -0.14 -13.30
CA ILE A 27 -0.75 -0.62 -12.75
C ILE A 27 -1.90 0.19 -13.34
N SER A 28 -1.78 1.52 -13.42
CA SER A 28 -2.80 2.38 -14.04
C SER A 28 -3.01 2.07 -15.52
N ALA A 29 -1.96 1.71 -16.25
CA ALA A 29 -2.06 1.32 -17.66
C ALA A 29 -2.64 -0.10 -17.83
N ASN A 30 -2.21 -1.08 -17.01
CA ASN A 30 -2.70 -2.47 -17.11
C ASN A 30 -4.13 -2.66 -16.59
N THR A 31 -4.56 -1.89 -15.59
CA THR A 31 -5.96 -1.93 -15.11
C THR A 31 -6.93 -1.35 -16.13
N SER A 32 -6.49 -0.44 -17.00
CA SER A 32 -7.33 0.08 -18.09
C SER A 32 -7.52 -0.91 -19.24
N ILE A 33 -6.67 -1.93 -19.40
CA ILE A 33 -6.66 -2.83 -20.57
C ILE A 33 -7.27 -4.20 -20.27
N ASN A 34 -7.15 -4.73 -19.04
CA ASN A 34 -7.47 -6.14 -18.78
C ASN A 34 -8.82 -6.41 -18.11
N ASP A 35 -9.50 -5.42 -17.51
CA ASP A 35 -10.82 -5.62 -16.88
C ASP A 35 -11.81 -4.49 -17.20
N PRO A 36 -12.39 -4.45 -18.42
CA PRO A 36 -13.36 -3.41 -18.79
C PRO A 36 -14.68 -3.52 -18.01
N SER A 37 -14.91 -4.62 -17.28
CA SER A 37 -16.19 -4.93 -16.63
C SER A 37 -16.60 -3.87 -15.60
N TRP A 38 -15.68 -3.44 -14.74
CA TRP A 38 -15.97 -2.46 -13.69
C TRP A 38 -16.16 -1.04 -14.25
N PHE A 39 -15.35 -0.66 -15.22
CA PHE A 39 -15.42 0.65 -15.86
C PHE A 39 -16.74 0.83 -16.63
N LEU A 40 -17.19 -0.24 -17.30
CA LEU A 40 -18.45 -0.26 -18.02
C LEU A 40 -19.65 -0.11 -17.07
N ILE A 41 -19.62 -0.76 -15.90
CA ILE A 41 -20.66 -0.62 -14.88
C ILE A 41 -20.73 0.82 -14.37
N PHE A 42 -19.61 1.47 -14.06
CA PHE A 42 -19.60 2.87 -13.60
C PHE A 42 -20.19 3.85 -14.62
N MET A 43 -19.88 3.67 -15.90
CA MET A 43 -20.44 4.48 -16.99
C MET A 43 -21.95 4.24 -17.16
N LEU A 44 -22.37 2.98 -17.14
CA LEU A 44 -23.79 2.60 -17.27
C LEU A 44 -24.62 3.10 -16.08
N THR A 45 -24.14 2.98 -14.83
CA THR A 45 -24.86 3.45 -13.65
C THR A 45 -25.09 4.95 -13.68
N SER A 46 -24.09 5.74 -14.08
CA SER A 46 -24.22 7.20 -14.18
C SER A 46 -25.23 7.61 -15.27
N LEU A 47 -25.26 6.89 -16.39
CA LEU A 47 -26.22 7.12 -17.47
C LEU A 47 -27.66 6.75 -17.05
N ILE A 48 -27.84 5.61 -16.41
CA ILE A 48 -29.16 5.14 -15.96
C ILE A 48 -29.74 6.07 -14.90
N VAL A 49 -28.93 6.47 -13.91
CA VAL A 49 -29.37 7.40 -12.86
C VAL A 49 -29.72 8.78 -13.46
N GLY A 50 -28.92 9.26 -14.41
CA GLY A 50 -29.18 10.53 -15.09
C GLY A 50 -30.48 10.52 -15.92
N ILE A 51 -30.77 9.43 -16.64
CA ILE A 51 -31.96 9.31 -17.51
C ILE A 51 -33.25 9.12 -16.68
N PHE A 52 -33.22 8.27 -15.64
CA PHE A 52 -34.43 7.94 -14.87
C PHE A 52 -34.75 8.94 -13.74
N PHE A 53 -33.73 9.45 -13.05
CA PHE A 53 -33.91 10.25 -11.82
C PHE A 53 -33.46 11.71 -11.97
N GLY A 54 -32.89 12.09 -13.11
CA GLY A 54 -32.45 13.45 -13.41
C GLY A 54 -31.13 13.87 -12.75
N VAL A 55 -30.71 15.09 -13.07
CA VAL A 55 -29.36 15.62 -12.77
C VAL A 55 -29.10 15.87 -11.28
N ILE A 56 -30.14 16.15 -10.49
CA ILE A 56 -30.01 16.41 -9.05
C ILE A 56 -29.58 15.12 -8.34
N THR A 57 -30.21 14.00 -8.66
CA THR A 57 -29.85 12.68 -8.12
C THR A 57 -28.47 12.23 -8.58
N LEU A 58 -28.08 12.56 -9.82
CA LEU A 58 -26.73 12.28 -10.30
C LEU A 58 -25.66 13.04 -9.51
N SER A 59 -25.92 14.30 -9.14
CA SER A 59 -24.97 15.12 -8.37
C SER A 59 -24.71 14.57 -6.96
N SER A 60 -25.73 14.06 -6.27
CA SER A 60 -25.56 13.45 -4.94
C SER A 60 -24.81 12.12 -5.02
N VAL A 61 -25.04 11.31 -6.06
CA VAL A 61 -24.26 10.09 -6.33
C VAL A 61 -22.78 10.41 -6.55
N LEU A 62 -22.47 11.49 -7.28
CA LEU A 62 -21.10 11.91 -7.53
C LEU A 62 -20.39 12.38 -6.24
N VAL A 63 -21.09 13.15 -5.40
CA VAL A 63 -20.55 13.60 -4.12
C VAL A 63 -20.36 12.42 -3.16
N GLY A 64 -21.32 11.49 -3.11
CA GLY A 64 -21.24 10.29 -2.28
C GLY A 64 -20.09 9.36 -2.70
N SER A 65 -19.87 9.17 -4.01
CA SER A 65 -18.76 8.35 -4.51
C SER A 65 -17.41 8.98 -4.18
N LEU A 66 -17.30 10.31 -4.24
CA LEU A 66 -16.10 11.03 -3.83
C LEU A 66 -15.77 10.82 -2.34
N VAL A 67 -16.75 11.03 -1.46
CA VAL A 67 -16.56 10.87 0.00
C VAL A 67 -16.23 9.42 0.36
N SER A 68 -16.91 8.45 -0.26
CA SER A 68 -16.64 7.04 -0.06
C SER A 68 -15.22 6.66 -0.49
N GLY A 69 -14.75 7.19 -1.64
CA GLY A 69 -13.39 6.95 -2.13
C GLY A 69 -12.31 7.47 -1.17
N VAL A 70 -12.49 8.66 -0.59
CA VAL A 70 -11.58 9.22 0.41
C VAL A 70 -11.54 8.38 1.69
N GLN A 71 -12.71 7.89 2.12
CA GLN A 71 -12.81 7.03 3.31
C GLN A 71 -12.11 5.68 3.09
N GLN A 72 -12.28 5.08 1.93
CA GLN A 72 -11.65 3.80 1.60
C GLN A 72 -10.13 3.92 1.53
N TYR A 73 -9.63 4.97 0.86
CA TYR A 73 -8.19 5.28 0.85
C TYR A 73 -7.61 5.43 2.26
N SER A 74 -8.30 6.17 3.13
CA SER A 74 -7.86 6.40 4.50
C SER A 74 -7.85 5.10 5.32
N THR A 75 -8.84 4.23 5.10
CA THR A 75 -8.96 2.93 5.76
C THR A 75 -7.85 1.98 5.32
N ASP A 76 -7.59 1.88 4.02
CA ASP A 76 -6.51 1.07 3.46
C ASP A 76 -5.15 1.51 3.99
N ARG A 77 -4.94 2.83 4.08
CA ARG A 77 -3.72 3.40 4.66
C ARG A 77 -3.57 3.05 6.14
N TYR A 78 -4.64 3.10 6.92
CA TYR A 78 -4.62 2.71 8.33
C TYR A 78 -4.31 1.21 8.50
N LEU A 79 -4.95 0.35 7.70
CA LEU A 79 -4.71 -1.09 7.69
C LEU A 79 -3.25 -1.41 7.33
N TYR A 80 -2.70 -0.72 6.33
CA TYR A 80 -1.31 -0.88 5.91
C TYR A 80 -0.31 -0.61 7.04
N ILE A 81 -0.46 0.53 7.74
CA ILE A 81 0.46 0.91 8.82
C ILE A 81 0.38 -0.07 9.99
N ASN A 82 -0.82 -0.50 10.36
CA ASN A 82 -1.01 -1.48 11.44
C ASN A 82 -0.48 -2.87 11.04
N GLY A 83 -0.70 -3.30 9.79
CA GLY A 83 -0.13 -4.54 9.28
C GLY A 83 1.41 -4.51 9.27
N ALA A 84 2.01 -3.37 8.91
CA ALA A 84 3.46 -3.19 8.98
C ALA A 84 3.98 -3.22 10.42
N ALA A 85 3.28 -2.59 11.38
CA ALA A 85 3.62 -2.62 12.79
C ALA A 85 3.56 -4.05 13.37
N TRP A 86 2.50 -4.80 13.04
CA TRP A 86 2.35 -6.20 13.43
C TRP A 86 3.49 -7.08 12.89
N ASN A 87 3.83 -6.91 11.61
CA ASN A 87 4.94 -7.64 10.99
C ASN A 87 6.28 -7.32 11.66
N ASN A 88 6.52 -6.06 12.02
CA ASN A 88 7.72 -5.66 12.74
C ASN A 88 7.77 -6.28 14.15
N ALA A 89 6.67 -6.26 14.90
CA ALA A 89 6.58 -6.90 16.21
C ALA A 89 6.90 -8.41 16.14
N LYS A 90 6.36 -9.12 15.15
CA LYS A 90 6.65 -10.54 14.93
C LYS A 90 8.14 -10.80 14.71
N LYS A 91 8.80 -9.98 13.88
CA LYS A 91 10.25 -10.09 13.64
C LYS A 91 11.08 -9.89 14.90
N TYR A 92 10.69 -8.96 15.79
CA TYR A 92 11.38 -8.78 17.07
C TYR A 92 11.31 -10.03 17.95
N ILE A 93 10.15 -10.69 18.00
CA ILE A 93 9.96 -11.93 18.77
C ILE A 93 10.78 -13.09 18.16
N GLU A 94 10.83 -13.19 16.84
CA GLU A 94 11.64 -14.19 16.13
C GLU A 94 13.14 -13.98 16.39
N MET A 95 13.65 -12.73 16.29
CA MET A 95 15.04 -12.40 16.59
C MET A 95 15.43 -12.72 18.04
N PHE A 96 14.55 -12.42 19.01
CA PHE A 96 14.78 -12.77 20.41
C PHE A 96 14.90 -14.29 20.60
N SER A 97 14.04 -15.05 19.92
CA SER A 97 14.07 -16.51 19.95
C SER A 97 15.36 -17.08 19.34
N TYR A 98 15.86 -16.51 18.24
CA TYR A 98 17.15 -16.88 17.65
C TYR A 98 18.32 -16.57 18.59
N TRP A 99 18.36 -15.37 19.18
CA TRP A 99 19.41 -14.99 20.12
C TRP A 99 19.47 -15.92 21.34
N LYS A 100 18.30 -16.30 21.90
CA LYS A 100 18.22 -17.23 23.01
C LYS A 100 18.80 -18.60 22.65
N ARG A 101 18.52 -19.12 21.45
CA ARG A 101 19.10 -20.38 20.96
C ARG A 101 20.62 -20.29 20.80
N LEU A 102 21.14 -19.20 20.25
CA LEU A 102 22.59 -19.00 20.09
C LEU A 102 23.33 -18.95 21.44
N LYS A 103 22.76 -18.26 22.43
CA LYS A 103 23.35 -18.16 23.78
C LYS A 103 23.34 -19.49 24.54
N LEU A 104 22.40 -20.38 24.22
CA LEU A 104 22.39 -21.74 24.75
C LEU A 104 23.45 -22.60 24.06
N SER A 105 23.55 -22.52 22.73
CA SER A 105 24.55 -23.25 21.95
C SER A 105 25.99 -22.87 22.31
N SER A 106 26.25 -21.60 22.66
CA SER A 106 27.59 -21.16 23.06
C SER A 106 28.00 -21.67 24.45
N LYS A 107 27.04 -22.00 25.33
CA LYS A 107 27.33 -22.54 26.66
C LYS A 107 27.62 -24.04 26.63
N THR A 108 27.04 -24.78 25.70
CA THR A 108 27.31 -26.22 25.53
C THR A 108 28.62 -26.51 24.80
N GLY A 109 29.13 -25.57 24.00
CA GLY A 109 30.38 -25.73 23.24
C GLY A 109 31.68 -25.31 23.95
N ALA A 110 31.61 -24.81 25.18
CA ALA A 110 32.79 -24.33 25.94
C ALA A 110 33.28 -25.33 27.01
N GLY A 111 32.83 -26.58 26.94
CA GLY A 111 33.05 -27.61 27.97
C GLY A 111 33.71 -28.91 27.49
N THR A 112 34.44 -28.88 26.38
CA THR A 112 35.24 -30.01 25.89
C THR A 112 36.66 -29.55 25.57
#